data_AF-A0A0D8ZLX1-F1
#
_entry.id   AF-A0A0D8ZLX1-F1
#
_cell.length_a   1.000
_cell.length_b   1.000
_cell.length_c   1.000
_cell.angle_alpha   90.00
_cell.angle_beta   90.00
_cell.angle_gamma   90.00
#
_symmetry.space_group_name_H-M   'P 1'
#
loop_
_entity.id
_entity.type
_entity.pdbx_description
1 polymer ?
#
loop_
_entity_poly.entity_id
_entity_poly.type
_entity_poly.pdbx_seq_one_letter_code
_entity_poly.pdbx_strand_id
1 'polypeptide(L)'
;MSDRILLKGNSKLLKPIITQLMATHQLLENLDIEATGGGRDSEMLPGRRYHPHIKLYFKQDSDFNPRVEQPKGRGQNRKRGTLTFRIMNETTETISKGELTNIANRIKSIFGDNGGYVWVKGKELYCYADWDKGYQLQILAKTKNQAADLVTKVLSLQNHSPVWKYFTRTENSVELEAYPETPQTQMILGEQVTLAKVRPLVDVRFIYAEATIHKLVPPVILYDRRGKKPKALVS
;
A
#
# COMPACT_ATOMS: atom_id res chain seq x y z
N MET A 1 -14.93 12.05 -38.85
CA MET A 1 -14.69 12.75 -40.12
C MET A 1 -13.44 12.13 -40.73
N SER A 2 -13.51 11.52 -41.90
CA SER A 2 -12.34 10.89 -42.52
C SER A 2 -11.59 11.91 -43.37
N ASP A 3 -10.43 12.35 -42.89
CA ASP A 3 -9.56 13.25 -43.65
C ASP A 3 -9.03 12.51 -44.90
N ARG A 4 -9.32 13.06 -46.07
CA ARG A 4 -8.87 12.52 -47.36
C ARG A 4 -7.49 13.10 -47.70
N ILE A 5 -6.46 12.27 -47.61
CA ILE A 5 -5.09 12.64 -48.03
C ILE A 5 -4.92 12.30 -49.52
N LEU A 6 -4.64 13.32 -50.33
CA LEU A 6 -4.35 13.16 -51.76
C LEU A 6 -2.84 13.03 -51.99
N LEU A 7 -2.40 11.86 -52.45
CA LEU A 7 -0.99 11.58 -52.76
C LEU A 7 -0.77 11.61 -54.28
N LYS A 8 0.18 12.42 -54.75
CA LYS A 8 0.50 12.58 -56.19
C LYS A 8 1.81 11.85 -56.51
N GLY A 9 1.78 10.90 -57.44
CA GLY A 9 2.97 10.18 -57.93
C GLY A 9 2.65 8.92 -58.73
N ASN A 10 3.68 8.15 -59.11
CA ASN A 10 3.52 6.94 -59.92
C ASN A 10 2.83 5.82 -59.11
N SER A 11 1.64 5.41 -59.56
CA SER A 11 0.77 4.47 -58.85
C SER A 11 1.38 3.09 -58.65
N LYS A 12 2.31 2.65 -59.52
CA LYS A 12 2.97 1.34 -59.39
C LYS A 12 3.97 1.30 -58.23
N LEU A 13 4.55 2.43 -57.84
CA LEU A 13 5.49 2.53 -56.73
C LEU A 13 4.78 2.88 -55.41
N LEU A 14 3.72 3.69 -55.49
CA LEU A 14 2.99 4.15 -54.30
C LEU A 14 2.10 3.08 -53.68
N LYS A 15 1.48 2.21 -54.48
CA LYS A 15 0.61 1.13 -53.96
C LYS A 15 1.29 0.23 -52.92
N PRO A 16 2.46 -0.38 -53.20
CA PRO A 16 3.10 -1.26 -52.21
C PRO A 16 3.51 -0.51 -50.94
N ILE A 17 3.96 0.75 -51.06
CA ILE A 17 4.34 1.59 -49.91
C ILE A 17 3.12 1.91 -49.05
N ILE A 18 1.98 2.29 -49.65
CA ILE A 18 0.75 2.58 -48.91
C ILE A 18 0.23 1.31 -48.22
N THR A 19 0.26 0.16 -48.90
CA THR A 19 -0.15 -1.11 -48.30
C THR A 19 0.73 -1.49 -47.11
N GLN A 20 2.04 -1.30 -47.23
CA GLN A 20 2.97 -1.54 -46.12
C GLN A 20 2.72 -0.58 -44.95
N LEU A 21 2.47 0.69 -45.25
CA LEU A 21 2.22 1.73 -44.23
C LEU A 21 0.90 1.50 -43.49
N MET A 22 -0.15 1.07 -44.19
CA MET A 22 -1.42 0.66 -43.58
C MET A 22 -1.28 -0.62 -42.74
N ALA A 23 -0.52 -1.60 -43.21
CA ALA A 23 -0.24 -2.81 -42.45
C ALA A 23 0.55 -2.49 -41.17
N THR A 24 1.56 -1.60 -41.24
CA THR A 24 2.27 -1.13 -40.05
C THR A 24 1.38 -0.34 -39.09
N HIS A 25 0.45 0.48 -39.61
CA HIS A 25 -0.52 1.19 -38.77
C HIS A 25 -1.45 0.22 -38.03
N GLN A 26 -1.98 -0.80 -38.72
CA GLN A 26 -2.81 -1.84 -38.11
C GLN A 26 -2.05 -2.67 -37.07
N LEU A 27 -0.76 -2.91 -37.29
CA LEU A 27 0.08 -3.58 -36.29
C LEU A 27 0.30 -2.67 -35.07
N LEU A 28 0.55 -1.37 -35.27
CA LEU A 28 0.78 -0.41 -34.19
C LEU A 28 -0.50 -0.10 -33.39
N GLU A 29 -1.68 -0.08 -34.00
CA GLU A 29 -2.95 0.08 -33.27
C GLU A 29 -3.28 -1.12 -32.36
N ASN A 30 -2.83 -2.32 -32.72
CA ASN A 30 -3.05 -3.54 -31.93
C ASN A 30 -1.94 -3.80 -30.90
N LEU A 31 -0.83 -3.07 -30.98
CA LEU A 31 0.21 -3.05 -29.96
C LEU A 31 -0.12 -1.91 -28.99
N ASP A 32 -0.71 -2.24 -27.85
CA ASP A 32 -0.75 -1.35 -26.68
C ASP A 32 0.70 -1.05 -26.23
N ILE A 33 1.34 -0.11 -26.91
CA ILE A 33 2.62 0.46 -26.50
C ILE A 33 2.27 1.42 -25.37
N GLU A 34 2.29 0.92 -24.13
CA GLU A 34 2.34 1.76 -22.94
C GLU A 34 3.60 2.64 -23.05
N ALA A 35 3.41 3.85 -23.58
CA ALA A 35 4.41 4.88 -23.60
C ALA A 35 4.74 5.25 -22.14
N THR A 36 5.86 4.73 -21.66
CA THR A 36 6.57 5.22 -20.48
C THR A 36 6.88 6.70 -20.65
N GLY A 37 6.04 7.59 -20.13
CA GLY A 37 6.31 9.03 -20.20
C GLY A 37 5.12 9.94 -19.89
N GLY A 38 4.85 10.13 -18.59
CA GLY A 38 4.33 11.39 -18.02
C GLY A 38 3.24 12.15 -18.79
N GLY A 39 2.06 11.54 -18.95
CA GLY A 39 0.84 12.24 -19.37
C GLY A 39 0.13 12.88 -18.18
N ARG A 40 -0.03 14.21 -18.25
CA ARG A 40 -0.91 15.04 -17.41
C ARG A 40 -2.35 14.57 -17.54
N ASP A 41 -3.04 14.44 -16.40
CA ASP A 41 -4.50 14.40 -16.24
C ASP A 41 -5.27 13.81 -17.43
N SER A 42 -5.09 12.51 -17.69
CA SER A 42 -5.95 11.77 -18.61
C SER A 42 -7.29 11.50 -17.91
N GLU A 43 -8.26 12.38 -18.15
CA GLU A 43 -9.69 12.09 -18.00
C GLU A 43 -10.10 11.00 -18.99
N MET A 44 -9.69 9.76 -18.75
CA MET A 44 -10.23 8.57 -19.40
C MET A 44 -9.73 7.36 -18.61
N LEU A 45 -10.64 6.70 -17.91
CA LEU A 45 -10.46 5.67 -16.87
C LEU A 45 -10.05 6.26 -15.50
N PRO A 46 -10.90 6.23 -14.46
CA PRO A 46 -10.43 6.45 -13.09
C PRO A 46 -9.58 5.24 -12.71
N GLY A 47 -8.30 5.27 -13.10
CA GLY A 47 -7.34 4.28 -12.65
C GLY A 47 -7.37 4.22 -11.12
N ARG A 48 -7.27 3.01 -10.57
CA ARG A 48 -7.21 2.68 -9.12
C ARG A 48 -6.44 3.70 -8.26
N ARG A 49 -5.48 4.39 -8.85
CA ARG A 49 -4.66 5.45 -8.27
C ARG A 49 -5.44 6.57 -7.57
N TYR A 50 -6.59 6.98 -8.10
CA TYR A 50 -7.31 8.18 -7.63
C TYR A 50 -8.43 7.89 -6.62
N HIS A 51 -8.70 6.61 -6.35
CA HIS A 51 -9.68 6.22 -5.33
C HIS A 51 -9.19 6.59 -3.93
N PRO A 52 -10.11 7.01 -3.04
CA PRO A 52 -9.80 7.20 -1.63
C PRO A 52 -9.14 5.95 -1.04
N HIS A 53 -8.14 6.16 -0.18
CA HIS A 53 -7.49 5.05 0.51
C HIS A 53 -7.39 5.30 2.01
N ILE A 54 -7.50 4.22 2.76
CA ILE A 54 -7.37 4.21 4.21
C ILE A 54 -6.03 3.60 4.56
N LYS A 55 -5.30 4.26 5.45
CA LYS A 55 -4.03 3.79 5.99
C LYS A 55 -4.15 3.58 7.49
N LEU A 56 -3.86 2.35 7.92
CA LEU A 56 -3.80 1.95 9.32
C LEU A 56 -2.34 2.02 9.79
N TYR A 57 -2.11 2.65 10.94
CA TYR A 57 -0.78 2.82 11.52
C TYR A 57 -0.61 1.99 12.78
N PHE A 58 0.45 1.19 12.78
CA PHE A 58 0.90 0.38 13.89
C PHE A 58 2.30 0.80 14.31
N LYS A 59 2.57 0.75 15.61
CA LYS A 59 3.88 1.07 16.17
C LYS A 59 4.16 0.14 17.32
N GLN A 60 5.42 -0.23 17.47
CA GLN A 60 5.89 -1.03 18.59
C GLN A 60 5.47 -0.41 19.93
N ASP A 61 4.81 -1.22 20.76
CA ASP A 61 4.56 -0.86 22.16
C ASP A 61 5.89 -0.70 22.88
N SER A 62 5.96 0.26 23.79
CA SER A 62 7.20 0.63 24.41
C SER A 62 7.38 -0.05 25.76
N ASP A 63 8.42 -0.87 25.86
CA ASP A 63 9.43 -0.72 26.93
C ASP A 63 10.45 0.39 26.60
N PHE A 64 10.29 1.07 25.46
CA PHE A 64 11.09 2.24 25.07
C PHE A 64 10.80 3.42 26.02
N ASN A 65 11.54 3.48 27.12
CA ASN A 65 11.61 4.61 28.01
C ASN A 65 12.17 5.82 27.22
N PRO A 66 11.42 6.90 26.99
CA PRO A 66 11.92 8.08 26.31
C PRO A 66 12.94 8.88 27.16
N ARG A 67 13.08 8.56 28.46
CA ARG A 67 14.10 9.10 29.38
C ARG A 67 15.34 8.22 29.49
N VAL A 68 15.25 6.94 29.12
CA VAL A 68 16.49 6.23 28.75
C VAL A 68 16.82 6.84 27.41
N GLU A 69 17.91 7.59 27.40
CA GLU A 69 18.54 8.16 26.22
C GLU A 69 18.27 7.24 25.03
N GLN A 70 17.91 7.84 23.89
CA GLN A 70 17.97 7.17 22.59
C GLN A 70 19.04 6.09 22.67
N PRO A 71 18.73 4.79 22.46
CA PRO A 71 19.74 3.75 22.58
C PRO A 71 21.00 4.27 21.93
N LYS A 72 22.11 4.32 22.68
CA LYS A 72 23.37 5.04 22.36
C LYS A 72 24.09 4.51 21.09
N GLY A 73 23.35 4.19 20.04
CA GLY A 73 23.80 3.72 18.75
C GLY A 73 22.86 4.21 17.67
N ARG A 74 23.43 4.87 16.66
CA ARG A 74 22.74 5.23 15.42
C ARG A 74 22.11 3.95 14.84
N GLY A 75 20.77 3.87 14.72
CA GLY A 75 20.09 2.75 14.03
C GLY A 75 18.95 2.04 14.78
N GLN A 76 18.77 2.25 16.09
CA GLN A 76 17.68 1.62 16.83
C GLN A 76 16.41 2.47 16.87
N ASN A 77 15.56 2.31 15.85
CA ASN A 77 14.25 2.96 15.78
C ASN A 77 13.11 2.02 16.17
N ARG A 78 12.10 2.57 16.87
CA ARG A 78 10.82 1.87 17.11
C ARG A 78 10.25 1.38 15.78
N LYS A 79 9.90 0.10 15.73
CA LYS A 79 9.39 -0.51 14.51
C LYS A 79 7.95 -0.07 14.25
N ARG A 80 7.61 0.08 12.97
CA ARG A 80 6.31 0.52 12.49
C ARG A 80 5.72 -0.52 11.55
N GLY A 81 4.40 -0.56 11.49
CA GLY A 81 3.62 -1.31 10.52
C GLY A 81 2.59 -0.40 9.90
N THR A 82 2.36 -0.54 8.60
CA THR A 82 1.32 0.21 7.89
C THR A 82 0.58 -0.74 6.97
N LEU A 83 -0.73 -0.64 6.96
CA LEU A 83 -1.58 -1.33 6.01
C LEU A 83 -2.39 -0.29 5.26
N THR A 84 -2.58 -0.50 3.97
CA THR A 84 -3.33 0.43 3.13
C THR A 84 -4.27 -0.34 2.23
N PHE A 85 -5.51 0.13 2.13
CA PHE A 85 -6.50 -0.41 1.22
C PHE A 85 -7.30 0.75 0.61
N ARG A 86 -7.85 0.51 -0.58
CA ARG A 86 -8.65 1.50 -1.32
C ARG A 86 -10.13 1.24 -1.15
N ILE A 87 -10.92 2.28 -1.30
CA ILE A 87 -12.39 2.24 -1.33
C ILE A 87 -12.78 2.32 -2.81
N MET A 88 -13.03 1.17 -3.45
CA MET A 88 -13.26 1.10 -4.90
C MET A 88 -14.68 1.49 -5.32
N ASN A 89 -15.64 1.40 -4.41
CA ASN A 89 -17.02 1.82 -4.63
C ASN A 89 -17.21 3.35 -4.55
N GLU A 90 -16.18 4.09 -4.15
CA GLU A 90 -16.25 5.54 -3.96
C GLU A 90 -15.18 6.25 -4.77
N THR A 91 -15.50 7.45 -5.24
CA THR A 91 -14.57 8.37 -5.88
C THR A 91 -14.24 9.53 -4.94
N THR A 92 -13.36 10.43 -5.38
CA THR A 92 -13.05 11.66 -4.65
C THR A 92 -14.27 12.57 -4.47
N GLU A 93 -15.23 12.51 -5.39
CA GLU A 93 -16.42 13.36 -5.38
C GLU A 93 -17.60 12.74 -4.63
N THR A 94 -17.68 11.41 -4.58
CA THR A 94 -18.80 10.69 -3.95
C THR A 94 -18.54 10.33 -2.49
N ILE A 95 -17.28 10.24 -2.06
CA ILE A 95 -16.93 9.86 -0.69
C ILE A 95 -17.50 10.86 0.33
N SER A 96 -18.42 10.39 1.17
CA SER A 96 -19.07 11.23 2.18
C SER A 96 -18.40 11.14 3.55
N LYS A 97 -18.58 12.17 4.37
CA LYS A 97 -18.17 12.14 5.79
C LYS A 97 -18.88 11.04 6.57
N GLY A 98 -20.14 10.76 6.23
CA GLY A 98 -20.92 9.67 6.86
C GLY A 98 -20.26 8.33 6.64
N GLU A 99 -19.83 8.04 5.41
CA GLU A 99 -19.17 6.77 5.09
C GLU A 99 -17.81 6.62 5.80
N LEU A 100 -17.00 7.69 5.81
CA LEU A 100 -15.75 7.69 6.57
C LEU A 100 -15.98 7.49 8.08
N THR A 101 -17.08 8.00 8.62
CA THR A 101 -17.46 7.83 10.04
C THR A 101 -17.88 6.39 10.32
N ASN A 102 -18.63 5.75 9.41
CA ASN A 102 -18.99 4.33 9.51
C ASN A 102 -17.73 3.45 9.53
N ILE A 103 -16.79 3.71 8.61
CA ILE A 103 -15.52 2.97 8.58
C ILE A 103 -14.70 3.25 9.84
N ALA A 104 -14.64 4.50 10.32
CA ALA A 104 -13.95 4.86 11.56
C ALA A 104 -14.50 4.10 12.78
N ASN A 105 -15.83 3.96 12.89
CA ASN A 105 -16.47 3.18 13.96
C ASN A 105 -16.09 1.69 13.89
N ARG A 106 -16.05 1.10 12.69
CA ARG A 106 -15.59 -0.29 12.50
C ARG A 106 -14.12 -0.45 12.85
N ILE A 107 -13.27 0.51 12.48
CA ILE A 107 -11.85 0.52 12.86
C ILE A 107 -11.70 0.58 14.38
N LYS A 108 -12.47 1.43 15.05
CA LYS A 108 -12.47 1.50 16.52
C LYS A 108 -12.84 0.15 17.13
N SER A 109 -13.94 -0.47 16.67
CA SER A 109 -14.38 -1.75 17.22
C SER A 109 -13.38 -2.90 16.97
N ILE A 110 -12.78 -2.96 15.78
CA ILE A 110 -11.89 -4.08 15.41
C ILE A 110 -10.46 -3.88 15.92
N PHE A 111 -9.94 -2.65 15.88
CA PHE A 111 -8.54 -2.34 16.14
C PHE A 111 -8.30 -1.44 17.37
N GLY A 112 -9.32 -0.73 17.85
CA GLY A 112 -9.24 0.20 18.98
C GLY A 112 -9.63 -0.40 20.33
N ASP A 113 -10.56 -1.34 20.35
CA ASP A 113 -11.09 -1.97 21.58
C ASP A 113 -10.01 -2.74 22.37
N ASN A 114 -10.28 -2.97 23.66
CA ASN A 114 -9.43 -3.74 24.59
C ASN A 114 -7.95 -3.30 24.63
N GLY A 115 -7.71 -2.00 24.52
CA GLY A 115 -6.36 -1.43 24.57
C GLY A 115 -5.61 -1.44 23.24
N GLY A 116 -6.25 -1.84 22.14
CA GLY A 116 -5.76 -1.78 20.77
C GLY A 116 -5.21 -3.12 20.24
N TYR A 117 -5.45 -3.39 18.96
CA TYR A 117 -4.99 -4.62 18.31
C TYR A 117 -3.48 -4.70 18.22
N VAL A 118 -2.94 -5.88 18.56
CA VAL A 118 -1.51 -6.19 18.50
C VAL A 118 -1.22 -7.12 17.32
N TRP A 119 -0.33 -6.67 16.45
CA TRP A 119 0.21 -7.41 15.32
C TRP A 119 1.65 -7.82 15.63
N VAL A 120 1.91 -9.13 15.68
CA VAL A 120 3.27 -9.66 15.83
C VAL A 120 3.92 -9.68 14.45
N LYS A 121 4.80 -8.71 14.20
CA LYS A 121 5.57 -8.69 12.94
C LYS A 121 6.63 -9.77 12.98
N GLY A 122 6.63 -10.63 11.97
CA GLY A 122 7.64 -11.67 11.79
C GLY A 122 8.51 -11.45 10.56
N LYS A 123 9.20 -12.51 10.15
CA LYS A 123 10.13 -12.51 9.01
C LYS A 123 9.46 -12.97 7.71
N GLU A 124 8.43 -13.81 7.81
CA GLU A 124 7.61 -14.29 6.70
C GLU A 124 6.73 -13.16 6.14
N LEU A 125 6.66 -13.06 4.81
CA LEU A 125 5.83 -12.10 4.11
C LEU A 125 4.58 -12.80 3.57
N TYR A 126 3.43 -12.27 3.93
CA TYR A 126 2.13 -12.67 3.42
C TYR A 126 1.55 -11.54 2.58
N CYS A 127 1.09 -11.85 1.37
CA CYS A 127 0.49 -10.88 0.48
C CYS A 127 -0.97 -11.26 0.22
N TYR A 128 -1.86 -10.28 0.23
CA TYR A 128 -3.24 -10.42 -0.23
C TYR A 128 -3.52 -9.36 -1.29
N ALA A 129 -3.75 -9.79 -2.53
CA ALA A 129 -3.94 -8.90 -3.67
C ALA A 129 -5.27 -9.16 -4.36
N ASP A 130 -6.24 -8.29 -4.10
CA ASP A 130 -7.57 -8.30 -4.73
C ASP A 130 -7.79 -6.92 -5.34
N TRP A 131 -7.50 -6.81 -6.64
CA TRP A 131 -7.45 -5.53 -7.34
C TRP A 131 -8.84 -4.93 -7.53
N ASP A 132 -9.84 -5.76 -7.79
CA ASP A 132 -11.24 -5.36 -7.99
C ASP A 132 -11.80 -4.68 -6.74
N LYS A 133 -11.46 -5.20 -5.56
CA LYS A 133 -11.86 -4.62 -4.28
C LYS A 133 -10.85 -3.64 -3.68
N GLY A 134 -9.75 -3.38 -4.39
CA GLY A 134 -8.77 -2.35 -4.01
C GLY A 134 -7.74 -2.77 -2.95
N TYR A 135 -7.63 -4.06 -2.62
CA TYR A 135 -6.68 -4.58 -1.63
C TYR A 135 -5.33 -4.94 -2.25
N GLN A 136 -4.25 -4.49 -1.61
CA GLN A 136 -2.89 -4.91 -1.90
C GLN A 136 -2.11 -4.89 -0.58
N LEU A 137 -2.42 -5.86 0.26
CA LEU A 137 -1.88 -5.95 1.61
C LEU A 137 -0.56 -6.70 1.57
N GLN A 138 0.46 -6.14 2.22
CA GLN A 138 1.74 -6.78 2.48
C GLN A 138 1.93 -6.86 3.99
N ILE A 139 1.91 -8.08 4.52
CA ILE A 139 1.84 -8.37 5.94
C ILE A 139 3.03 -9.22 6.31
N LEU A 140 3.96 -8.64 7.06
CA LEU A 140 5.00 -9.40 7.76
C LEU A 140 4.41 -9.99 9.04
N ALA A 141 4.31 -11.31 9.16
CA ALA A 141 3.74 -11.97 10.34
C ALA A 141 4.60 -13.13 10.80
N LYS A 142 4.42 -13.55 12.06
CA LYS A 142 5.10 -14.75 12.58
C LYS A 142 4.49 -16.04 12.04
N THR A 143 3.17 -16.04 11.83
CA THR A 143 2.43 -17.24 11.41
C THR A 143 1.38 -16.89 10.35
N LYS A 144 1.04 -17.88 9.53
CA LYS A 144 -0.03 -17.80 8.54
C LYS A 144 -1.37 -17.41 9.15
N ASN A 145 -1.72 -18.01 10.29
CA ASN A 145 -3.00 -17.77 10.96
C ASN A 145 -3.16 -16.32 11.39
N GLN A 146 -2.09 -15.71 11.89
CA GLN A 146 -2.12 -14.29 12.26
C GLN A 146 -2.27 -13.39 11.04
N ALA A 147 -1.56 -13.68 9.94
CA ALA A 147 -1.72 -12.93 8.71
C ALA A 147 -3.14 -13.07 8.14
N ALA A 148 -3.71 -14.28 8.16
CA ALA A 148 -5.07 -14.55 7.72
C ALA A 148 -6.12 -13.83 8.58
N ASP A 149 -5.96 -13.81 9.91
CA ASP A 149 -6.81 -13.03 10.82
C ASP A 149 -6.76 -11.54 10.51
N LEU A 150 -5.56 -10.99 10.32
CA LEU A 150 -5.36 -9.58 10.00
C LEU A 150 -5.98 -9.20 8.64
N VAL A 151 -5.83 -10.04 7.60
CA VAL A 151 -6.52 -9.85 6.32
C VAL A 151 -8.03 -9.84 6.52
N THR A 152 -8.57 -10.82 7.25
CA THR A 152 -10.02 -10.93 7.52
C THR A 152 -10.54 -9.67 8.21
N LYS A 153 -9.83 -9.18 9.23
CA LYS A 153 -10.17 -7.95 9.97
C LYS A 153 -10.09 -6.69 9.11
N VAL A 154 -9.14 -6.61 8.17
CA VAL A 154 -9.04 -5.47 7.25
C VAL A 154 -10.18 -5.50 6.22
N LEU A 155 -10.49 -6.66 5.67
CA LEU A 155 -11.57 -6.81 4.69
C LEU A 155 -12.95 -6.58 5.32
N SER A 156 -13.16 -6.99 6.56
CA SER A 156 -14.42 -6.76 7.28
C SER A 156 -14.72 -5.27 7.53
N LEU A 157 -13.72 -4.38 7.47
CA LEU A 157 -13.96 -2.93 7.53
C LEU A 157 -14.89 -2.44 6.41
N GLN A 158 -14.87 -3.09 5.25
CA GLN A 158 -15.78 -2.82 4.12
C GLN A 158 -16.85 -3.92 3.95
N ASN A 159 -17.07 -4.76 4.96
CA ASN A 159 -17.96 -5.93 4.89
C ASN A 159 -17.58 -6.94 3.80
N HIS A 160 -16.30 -7.02 3.43
CA HIS A 160 -15.81 -8.01 2.47
C HIS A 160 -15.33 -9.27 3.19
N SER A 161 -15.52 -10.43 2.54
CA SER A 161 -14.94 -11.70 2.97
C SER A 161 -13.67 -12.02 2.17
N PRO A 162 -12.63 -12.60 2.81
CA PRO A 162 -11.39 -12.95 2.14
C PRO A 162 -11.58 -14.09 1.14
N VAL A 163 -11.00 -13.93 -0.05
CA VAL A 163 -10.88 -15.01 -1.04
C VAL A 163 -9.45 -15.52 -1.01
N TRP A 164 -9.26 -16.70 -0.39
CA TRP A 164 -7.91 -17.22 -0.09
C TRP A 164 -7.05 -17.54 -1.32
N LYS A 165 -7.64 -17.59 -2.53
CA LYS A 165 -6.87 -17.71 -3.79
C LYS A 165 -5.92 -16.53 -4.02
N TYR A 166 -6.22 -15.36 -3.45
CA TYR A 166 -5.40 -14.15 -3.55
C TYR A 166 -4.34 -14.03 -2.45
N PHE A 167 -4.29 -15.01 -1.54
CA PHE A 167 -3.40 -15.00 -0.39
C PHE A 167 -2.14 -15.83 -0.67
N THR A 168 -0.99 -15.17 -0.73
CA THR A 168 0.30 -15.82 -0.99
C THR A 168 1.26 -15.67 0.19
N ARG A 169 2.16 -16.64 0.34
CA ARG A 169 3.26 -16.63 1.32
C ARG A 169 4.58 -16.57 0.58
N THR A 170 5.51 -15.76 1.09
CA THR A 170 6.88 -15.66 0.63
C THR A 170 7.81 -15.72 1.84
N GLU A 171 8.75 -16.64 1.77
CA GLU A 171 9.76 -16.85 2.81
C GLU A 171 11.12 -17.09 2.17
N ASN A 172 12.17 -16.90 2.97
CA ASN A 172 13.53 -17.20 2.54
C ASN A 172 13.88 -18.62 2.96
N SER A 173 14.49 -19.39 2.05
CA SER A 173 14.93 -20.77 2.29
C SER A 173 15.93 -20.87 3.44
N VAL A 174 16.78 -19.85 3.62
CA VAL A 174 17.73 -19.73 4.73
C VAL A 174 17.46 -18.44 5.50
N GLU A 175 16.53 -18.53 6.46
CA GLU A 175 16.04 -17.36 7.19
C GLU A 175 17.13 -16.69 8.05
N LEU A 176 17.97 -17.47 8.74
CA LEU A 176 18.96 -16.96 9.69
C LEU A 176 20.08 -16.15 9.00
N GLU A 177 20.42 -16.49 7.77
CA GLU A 177 21.41 -15.75 6.97
C GLU A 177 20.81 -14.46 6.41
N ALA A 178 19.57 -14.53 5.92
CA ALA A 178 18.90 -13.36 5.34
C ALA A 178 18.48 -12.33 6.40
N TYR A 179 18.03 -12.81 7.56
CA TYR A 179 17.54 -11.99 8.68
C TYR A 179 18.17 -12.44 10.01
N PRO A 180 19.47 -12.12 10.22
CA PRO A 180 20.18 -12.49 11.44
C PRO A 180 19.54 -11.84 12.68
N GLU A 181 19.42 -12.61 13.75
CA GLU A 181 18.88 -12.11 15.02
C GLU A 181 19.91 -11.31 15.81
N THR A 182 21.19 -11.62 15.60
CA THR A 182 22.33 -10.90 16.16
C THR A 182 22.49 -9.55 15.46
N PRO A 183 22.59 -8.43 16.20
CA PRO A 183 22.88 -7.14 15.60
C PRO A 183 24.25 -7.18 14.92
N GLN A 184 24.30 -6.83 13.64
CA GLN A 184 25.55 -6.64 12.93
C GLN A 184 26.14 -5.28 13.29
N THR A 185 27.47 -5.19 13.37
CA THR A 185 28.17 -3.92 13.59
C THR A 185 28.99 -3.58 12.36
N GLN A 186 29.07 -2.29 12.04
CA GLN A 186 29.85 -1.78 10.92
C GLN A 186 30.64 -0.55 11.39
N MET A 187 31.88 -0.44 10.92
CA MET A 187 32.69 0.74 11.17
C MET A 187 32.25 1.87 10.24
N ILE A 188 31.78 2.98 10.80
CA ILE A 188 31.32 4.16 10.06
C ILE A 188 32.05 5.36 10.68
N LEU A 189 32.84 6.08 9.88
CA LEU A 189 33.62 7.24 10.33
C LEU A 189 34.53 6.96 11.55
N GLY A 190 35.14 5.77 11.60
CA GLY A 190 36.02 5.36 12.70
C GLY A 190 35.30 4.92 13.98
N GLU A 191 33.97 4.99 14.02
CA GLU A 191 33.15 4.50 15.12
C GLU A 191 32.51 3.14 14.77
N GLN A 192 32.46 2.21 15.71
CA GLN A 192 31.71 0.97 15.55
C GLN A 192 30.22 1.24 15.80
N VAL A 193 29.39 1.11 14.76
CA VAL A 193 27.96 1.38 14.80
C VAL A 193 27.17 0.09 14.65
N THR A 194 26.19 -0.13 15.53
CA THR A 194 25.26 -1.26 15.44
C THR A 194 24.16 -0.99 14.41
N LEU A 195 24.08 -1.83 13.38
CA LEU A 195 23.09 -1.71 12.33
C LEU A 195 21.68 -2.07 12.81
N ALA A 196 20.68 -1.47 12.15
CA ALA A 196 19.29 -1.77 12.43
C ALA A 196 18.93 -3.19 11.97
N LYS A 197 18.32 -3.99 12.86
CA LYS A 197 17.79 -5.31 12.49
C LYS A 197 16.74 -5.20 11.37
N VAL A 198 16.90 -6.01 10.33
CA VAL A 198 15.95 -6.19 9.23
C VAL A 198 14.89 -7.21 9.65
N ARG A 199 13.60 -6.89 9.42
CA ARG A 199 12.43 -7.72 9.79
C ARG A 199 12.50 -8.36 11.21
N PRO A 200 12.76 -7.57 12.27
CA PRO A 200 12.83 -8.13 13.62
C PRO A 200 11.45 -8.64 14.06
N LEU A 201 11.45 -9.70 14.87
CA LEU A 201 10.27 -10.19 15.54
C LEU A 201 9.84 -9.18 16.61
N VAL A 202 8.75 -8.46 16.39
CA VAL A 202 8.29 -7.38 17.28
C VAL A 202 6.77 -7.24 17.28
N ASP A 203 6.23 -6.91 18.44
CA ASP A 203 4.81 -6.63 18.61
C ASP A 203 4.54 -5.16 18.31
N VAL A 204 3.68 -4.90 17.32
CA VAL A 204 3.23 -3.55 16.97
C VAL A 204 1.76 -3.39 17.26
N ARG A 205 1.40 -2.34 17.98
CA ARG A 205 0.03 -2.02 18.33
C ARG A 205 -0.53 -0.94 17.44
N PHE A 206 -1.82 -1.04 17.15
CA PHE A 206 -2.56 -0.01 16.46
C PHE A 206 -2.48 1.34 17.22
N ILE A 207 -2.28 2.44 16.47
CA ILE A 207 -2.31 3.80 17.02
C ILE A 207 -3.47 4.58 16.42
N TYR A 208 -3.47 4.76 15.10
CA TYR A 208 -4.45 5.60 14.44
C TYR A 208 -4.67 5.16 13.00
N ALA A 209 -5.76 5.65 12.40
CA ALA A 209 -6.09 5.47 11.00
C ALA A 209 -6.40 6.82 10.34
N GLU A 210 -6.04 6.95 9.08
CA GLU A 210 -6.35 8.13 8.27
C GLU A 210 -6.89 7.73 6.90
N ALA A 211 -7.75 8.59 6.35
CA ALA A 211 -8.22 8.51 4.98
C ALA A 211 -7.54 9.60 4.15
N THR A 212 -6.96 9.21 3.03
CA THR A 212 -6.40 10.11 2.03
C THR A 212 -7.31 10.11 0.82
N ILE A 213 -7.79 11.29 0.48
CA ILE A 213 -8.66 11.55 -0.67
C ILE A 213 -7.84 12.35 -1.68
N HIS A 214 -7.94 12.04 -2.96
CA HIS A 214 -7.20 12.77 -3.98
C HIS A 214 -7.65 14.25 -4.01
N LYS A 215 -6.74 15.19 -4.31
CA LYS A 215 -6.95 16.65 -4.26
C LYS A 215 -7.22 17.25 -2.87
N LEU A 216 -7.47 16.45 -1.83
CA LEU A 216 -7.58 16.92 -0.45
C LEU A 216 -6.20 16.86 0.24
N VAL A 217 -5.63 18.03 0.56
CA VAL A 217 -4.27 18.12 1.11
C VAL A 217 -4.15 17.53 2.52
N PRO A 218 -4.96 17.93 3.52
CA PRO A 218 -4.90 17.28 4.82
C PRO A 218 -5.65 15.93 4.78
N PRO A 219 -5.02 14.81 5.18
CA PRO A 219 -5.75 13.57 5.34
C PRO A 219 -6.77 13.70 6.47
N VAL A 220 -7.90 12.99 6.33
CA VAL A 220 -8.95 12.96 7.35
C VAL A 220 -8.58 11.90 8.37
N ILE A 221 -8.40 12.29 9.63
CA ILE A 221 -8.12 11.32 10.71
C ILE A 221 -9.43 10.60 11.06
N LEU A 222 -9.43 9.28 10.88
CA LEU A 222 -10.62 8.46 11.13
C LEU A 222 -10.77 8.17 12.62
N TYR A 223 -9.72 7.61 13.20
CA TYR A 223 -9.70 7.17 14.60
C TYR A 223 -8.28 7.28 15.15
N ASP A 224 -8.12 7.81 16.37
CA ASP A 224 -6.84 7.86 17.08
C ASP A 224 -7.01 7.35 18.52
N ARG A 225 -6.43 6.18 18.79
CA ARG A 225 -6.48 5.54 20.11
C ARG A 225 -5.84 6.37 21.22
N ARG A 226 -4.85 7.22 20.88
CA ARG A 226 -4.10 7.99 21.90
C ARG A 226 -4.65 9.39 22.12
N GLY A 227 -5.65 9.83 21.34
CA GLY A 227 -6.20 11.17 21.40
C GLY A 227 -5.18 12.30 21.15
N LYS A 228 -4.07 12.02 20.45
CA LYS A 228 -3.01 13.01 20.17
C LYS A 228 -3.25 13.77 18.88
N LYS A 229 -4.02 13.21 17.95
CA LYS A 229 -4.34 13.82 16.66
C LYS A 229 -5.62 14.64 16.78
N PRO A 230 -5.56 15.97 16.58
CA PRO A 230 -6.76 16.79 16.58
C PRO A 230 -7.65 16.43 15.37
N LYS A 231 -8.97 16.61 15.52
CA LYS A 231 -9.99 16.40 14.46
C LYS A 231 -10.17 14.95 13.99
N ALA A 232 -10.00 13.97 14.89
CA ALA A 232 -10.44 12.60 14.60
C ALA A 232 -11.97 12.55 14.46
N LEU A 233 -12.48 11.83 13.45
CA LEU A 233 -13.92 11.63 13.27
C LEU A 233 -14.53 10.85 14.44
N VAL A 234 -13.77 9.89 14.96
CA VAL A 234 -14.16 9.06 16.10
C VAL A 234 -13.02 9.07 17.12
N SER A 235 -13.37 9.23 18.40
CA SER A 235 -12.46 9.18 19.56
C SER A 235 -12.48 7.83 20.26
#